data_AF-A0AB37QX14-F1
#
_entry.id   AF-A0AB37QX14-F1
#
_cell.length_a   1.000
_cell.length_b   1.000
_cell.length_c   1.000
_cell.angle_alpha   90.00
_cell.angle_beta   90.00
_cell.angle_gamma   90.00
#
_symmetry.space_group_name_H-M   'P 1'
#
loop_
_entity.id
_entity.type
_entity.pdbx_description
1 polymer ?
#
loop_
_entity_poly.entity_id
_entity_poly.type
_entity_poly.pdbx_seq_one_letter_code
_entity_poly.pdbx_strand_id
1 'polypeptide(L)'
;MAVTVAALKGSTDSAEYAYIDCNVVGAEAEKLIRRCQEAVDAGKKVLVSFRIGDIRADVFTYTSGAKQGQTSASLKGRLLYLAWIKIEGEFVYDAKPKDATTVETSSQSSDETPPAQSEAEAPAKTPVTETPAAKTPAKKQRAPRAQAA
;
A
#
# COMPACT_ATOMS: atom_id res chain seq x y z
N MET A 1 15.02 8.69 -16.08
CA MET A 1 14.04 7.59 -16.15
C MET A 1 12.74 8.10 -15.53
N ALA A 2 11.60 7.90 -16.17
CA ALA A 2 10.30 8.30 -15.64
C ALA A 2 9.47 7.07 -15.29
N VAL A 3 8.73 7.13 -14.18
CA VAL A 3 7.84 6.06 -13.70
C VAL A 3 6.55 6.65 -13.18
N THR A 4 5.42 5.98 -13.40
CA THR A 4 4.15 6.35 -12.78
C THR A 4 3.93 5.43 -11.59
N VAL A 5 3.75 6.02 -10.41
CA VAL A 5 3.49 5.29 -9.17
C VAL A 5 1.99 5.31 -8.88
N ALA A 6 1.40 4.13 -8.72
CA ALA A 6 0.03 3.98 -8.22
C ALA A 6 0.06 3.93 -6.69
N ALA A 7 -0.06 5.10 -6.06
CA ALA A 7 -0.04 5.24 -4.61
C ALA A 7 -1.37 4.79 -4.01
N LEU A 8 -1.32 3.81 -3.09
CA LEU A 8 -2.47 3.36 -2.33
C LEU A 8 -2.85 4.42 -1.28
N LYS A 9 -4.13 4.79 -1.23
CA LYS A 9 -4.70 5.74 -0.29
C LYS A 9 -5.98 5.17 0.34
N GLY A 10 -6.24 5.53 1.59
CA GLY A 10 -7.43 5.12 2.32
C GLY A 10 -7.21 3.90 3.21
N SER A 11 -8.31 3.35 3.71
CA SER A 11 -8.36 2.14 4.54
C SER A 11 -8.07 0.88 3.72
N THR A 12 -7.62 -0.18 4.39
CA THR A 12 -7.31 -1.48 3.77
C THR A 12 -8.52 -2.07 3.02
N ASP A 13 -9.73 -1.87 3.53
CA ASP A 13 -10.98 -2.36 2.93
C ASP A 13 -11.47 -1.54 1.73
N SER A 14 -10.96 -0.31 1.56
CA SER A 14 -11.39 0.63 0.52
C SER A 14 -10.19 1.42 -0.04
N ALA A 15 -9.25 0.69 -0.63
CA ALA A 15 -8.04 1.29 -1.19
C ALA A 15 -8.35 2.04 -2.50
N GLU A 16 -8.04 3.33 -2.51
CA GLU A 16 -8.03 4.18 -3.68
C GLU A 16 -6.62 4.29 -4.26
N TYR A 17 -6.51 4.47 -5.58
CA TYR A 17 -5.23 4.69 -6.25
C TYR A 17 -5.10 6.15 -6.67
N ALA A 18 -4.00 6.78 -6.24
CA ALA A 18 -3.56 8.07 -6.75
C ALA A 18 -2.34 7.85 -7.66
N TYR A 19 -2.43 8.27 -8.91
CA TYR A 19 -1.35 8.14 -9.87
C TYR A 19 -0.44 9.36 -9.81
N ILE A 20 0.87 9.11 -9.73
CA ILE A 20 1.89 10.15 -9.61
C ILE A 20 2.99 9.90 -10.64
N ASP A 21 3.17 10.83 -11.55
CA ASP A 21 4.24 10.80 -12.53
C ASP A 21 5.55 11.26 -11.88
N CYS A 22 6.47 10.34 -11.71
CA CYS A 22 7.70 10.55 -10.98
C CYS A 22 8.92 10.51 -11.91
N ASN A 23 9.80 11.49 -11.78
CA ASN A 23 11.17 11.36 -12.27
C ASN A 23 12.01 10.63 -11.23
N VAL A 24 12.72 9.58 -11.63
CA VAL A 24 13.59 8.81 -10.73
C VAL A 24 14.89 9.57 -10.53
N VAL A 25 15.20 9.92 -9.28
CA VAL A 25 16.40 10.68 -8.95
C VAL A 25 17.21 9.90 -7.93
N GLY A 26 18.09 9.04 -8.44
CA GLY A 26 18.98 8.22 -7.62
C GLY A 26 19.42 6.95 -8.35
N ALA A 27 20.73 6.69 -8.36
CA ALA A 27 21.30 5.55 -9.07
C ALA A 27 20.84 4.20 -8.48
N GLU A 28 20.61 4.13 -7.16
CA GLU A 28 20.08 2.90 -6.52
C GLU A 28 18.62 2.67 -6.87
N ALA A 29 17.77 3.70 -6.78
CA ALA A 29 16.36 3.60 -7.15
C ALA A 29 16.21 3.19 -8.62
N GLU A 30 16.99 3.76 -9.53
CA GLU A 30 16.98 3.37 -10.94
C GLU A 30 17.34 1.89 -11.16
N LYS A 31 18.39 1.39 -10.51
CA LYS A 31 18.79 -0.03 -10.60
C LYS A 31 17.69 -0.96 -10.11
N LEU A 32 17.06 -0.63 -8.98
CA LEU A 32 15.99 -1.42 -8.39
C LEU A 32 14.76 -1.48 -9.30
N ILE A 33 14.34 -0.33 -9.84
CA ILE A 33 13.18 -0.27 -10.74
C ILE A 33 13.45 -1.10 -12.00
N ARG A 34 14.65 -1.01 -12.60
CA ARG A 34 15.03 -1.82 -13.76
C ARG A 34 14.95 -3.32 -13.47
N ARG A 35 15.39 -3.75 -12.28
CA ARG A 35 15.29 -5.15 -11.86
C ARG A 35 13.84 -5.62 -11.68
N CYS A 36 12.97 -4.72 -11.24
CA CYS A 36 11.55 -5.01 -11.08
C CYS A 36 10.76 -4.90 -12.38
N GLN A 37 11.33 -4.32 -13.43
CA GLN A 37 10.65 -4.11 -14.71
C GLN A 37 10.16 -5.44 -15.31
N GLU A 38 11.00 -6.48 -15.32
CA GLU A 38 10.62 -7.81 -15.80
C GLU A 38 9.43 -8.40 -15.01
N ALA A 39 9.39 -8.18 -13.70
CA ALA A 39 8.28 -8.67 -12.87
C ALA A 39 6.98 -7.90 -13.17
N VAL A 40 7.07 -6.60 -13.42
CA VAL A 40 5.91 -5.78 -13.83
C VAL A 40 5.41 -6.19 -15.21
N ASP A 41 6.32 -6.40 -16.16
CA ASP A 41 6.00 -6.84 -17.53
C ASP A 41 5.38 -8.24 -17.54
N ALA A 42 5.80 -9.11 -16.62
CA ALA A 42 5.20 -10.42 -16.37
C ALA A 42 3.85 -10.36 -15.62
N GLY A 43 3.34 -9.17 -15.29
CA GLY A 43 2.05 -8.98 -14.60
C GLY A 43 2.07 -9.37 -13.13
N LYS A 44 3.25 -9.52 -12.52
CA LYS A 44 3.38 -9.88 -11.10
C LYS A 44 3.00 -8.70 -10.22
N LYS A 45 2.45 -8.99 -9.03
CA LYS A 45 2.09 -7.96 -8.05
C LYS A 45 3.35 -7.40 -7.41
N VAL A 46 3.75 -6.20 -7.80
CA VAL A 46 4.88 -5.48 -7.19
C VAL A 46 4.36 -4.40 -6.24
N LEU A 47 4.77 -4.46 -4.98
CA LEU A 47 4.48 -3.46 -3.95
C LEU A 47 5.77 -2.82 -3.48
N VAL A 48 5.77 -1.51 -3.33
CA VAL A 48 6.95 -0.76 -2.91
C VAL A 48 6.60 0.25 -1.83
N SER A 49 7.52 0.46 -0.90
CA SER A 49 7.51 1.65 -0.05
C SER A 49 8.48 2.67 -0.62
N PHE A 50 8.01 3.90 -0.78
CA PHE A 50 8.74 4.93 -1.49
C PHE A 50 8.63 6.28 -0.77
N ARG A 51 9.58 7.17 -1.07
CA ARG A 51 9.50 8.59 -0.73
C ARG A 51 9.54 9.42 -2.00
N ILE A 52 8.54 10.27 -2.17
CA ILE A 52 8.48 11.27 -3.25
C ILE A 52 8.67 12.64 -2.60
N GLY A 53 9.48 13.48 -3.23
CA GLY A 53 9.60 14.89 -2.91
C GLY A 53 9.27 15.77 -4.10
N ASP A 54 9.22 17.07 -3.86
CA ASP A 54 8.97 18.08 -4.91
C ASP A 54 7.68 17.79 -5.70
N ILE A 55 6.60 17.50 -4.96
CA ILE A 55 5.30 17.19 -5.53
C ILE A 55 4.66 18.47 -6.05
N ARG A 56 4.25 18.46 -7.32
CA ARG A 56 3.53 19.55 -7.99
C ARG A 56 2.29 19.04 -8.68
N ALA A 57 1.19 19.79 -8.59
CA ALA A 57 0.00 19.56 -9.37
C ALA A 57 0.13 20.31 -10.71
N ASP A 58 0.09 19.57 -11.81
CA ASP A 58 0.13 20.11 -13.16
C ASP A 58 -1.31 20.15 -13.69
N VAL A 59 -1.90 21.35 -13.67
CA VAL A 59 -3.28 21.55 -14.10
C VAL A 59 -3.31 21.69 -15.62
N PHE A 60 -4.13 20.89 -16.28
CA PHE A 60 -4.29 20.91 -17.73
C PHE A 60 -5.76 20.83 -18.11
N THR A 61 -6.09 21.36 -19.28
CA THR A 61 -7.43 21.28 -19.84
C THR A 61 -7.42 20.25 -20.96
N TYR A 62 -8.37 19.32 -20.93
CA TYR A 62 -8.53 18.37 -22.03
C TYR A 62 -8.93 19.14 -23.30
N THR A 63 -8.09 19.09 -24.32
CA THR A 63 -8.33 19.76 -25.61
C THR A 63 -9.15 18.91 -26.58
N SER A 64 -9.35 17.63 -26.30
CA SER A 64 -10.06 16.68 -27.16
C SER A 64 -10.65 15.52 -26.36
N GLY A 65 -11.67 14.86 -26.92
CA GLY A 65 -12.33 13.68 -26.33
C GLY A 65 -13.58 14.01 -25.51
N ALA A 66 -14.18 13.00 -24.87
CA ALA A 66 -15.45 13.12 -24.14
C ALA A 66 -15.40 14.09 -22.93
N LYS A 67 -14.19 14.41 -22.45
CA LYS A 67 -13.95 15.35 -21.35
C LYS A 67 -13.40 16.70 -21.82
N GLN A 68 -13.51 17.02 -23.11
CA GLN A 68 -13.00 18.27 -23.68
C GLN A 68 -13.55 19.48 -22.92
N GLY A 69 -12.67 20.43 -22.60
CA GLY A 69 -12.97 21.62 -21.82
C GLY A 69 -12.95 21.42 -20.30
N GLN A 70 -12.84 20.18 -19.80
CA GLN A 70 -12.68 19.93 -18.38
C GLN A 70 -11.24 20.19 -17.94
N THR A 71 -11.09 20.91 -16.83
CA THR A 71 -9.80 21.10 -16.15
C THR A 71 -9.53 19.91 -15.24
N SER A 72 -8.36 19.31 -15.38
CA SER A 72 -7.87 18.21 -14.55
C SER A 72 -6.47 18.51 -14.05
N ALA A 73 -6.00 17.78 -13.06
CA ALA A 73 -4.67 17.92 -12.52
C ALA A 73 -3.97 16.55 -12.57
N SER A 74 -2.76 16.51 -13.14
CA SER A 74 -1.86 15.38 -12.97
C SER A 74 -0.89 15.69 -11.84
N LEU A 75 -0.58 14.69 -11.01
CA LEU A 75 0.42 14.85 -9.96
C LEU A 75 1.78 14.46 -10.50
N LYS A 76 2.74 15.39 -10.45
CA LYS A 76 4.13 15.14 -10.81
C LYS A 76 5.02 15.25 -9.58
N GLY A 77 6.11 14.49 -9.55
CA GLY A 77 7.06 14.54 -8.44
C GLY A 77 8.42 13.94 -8.78
N ARG A 78 9.27 13.88 -7.76
CA ARG A 78 10.59 13.24 -7.84
C ARG A 78 10.63 12.06 -6.90
N LEU A 79 10.86 10.87 -7.44
CA LEU A 79 11.08 9.68 -6.63
C LEU A 79 12.49 9.75 -6.05
N LEU A 80 12.56 9.92 -4.73
CA LEU A 80 13.81 10.14 -4.00
C LEU A 80 14.40 8.83 -3.48
N TYR A 81 13.54 7.90 -3.05
CA TYR A 81 13.99 6.71 -2.34
C TYR A 81 12.97 5.58 -2.39
N LEU A 82 13.47 4.34 -2.37
CA LEU A 82 12.71 3.11 -2.20
C LEU A 82 13.18 2.42 -0.92
N ALA A 83 12.28 2.26 0.05
CA ALA A 83 12.59 1.65 1.35
C ALA A 83 12.55 0.12 1.26
N TRP A 84 11.53 -0.45 0.64
CA TRP A 84 11.45 -1.90 0.41
C TRP A 84 10.63 -2.20 -0.82
N ILE A 85 10.84 -3.40 -1.37
CA ILE A 85 10.17 -3.91 -2.55
C ILE A 85 9.70 -5.34 -2.26
N LYS A 86 8.41 -5.58 -2.52
CA LYS A 86 7.80 -6.90 -2.51
C LYS A 86 7.35 -7.29 -3.91
N ILE A 87 7.67 -8.51 -4.31
CA ILE A 87 7.16 -9.12 -5.56
C ILE A 87 6.38 -10.36 -5.16
N GLU A 88 5.11 -10.43 -5.54
CA GLU A 88 4.20 -11.54 -5.19
C GLU A 88 4.09 -11.82 -3.68
N GLY A 89 4.37 -10.79 -2.85
CA GLY A 89 4.36 -10.90 -1.39
C GLY A 89 5.71 -11.16 -0.74
N GLU A 90 6.74 -11.53 -1.52
CA GLU A 90 8.09 -11.77 -1.02
C GLU A 90 8.95 -10.49 -1.06
N PHE A 91 9.67 -10.20 0.03
CA PHE A 91 10.60 -9.07 0.09
C PHE A 91 11.85 -9.35 -0.73
N VAL A 92 11.96 -8.72 -1.90
CA VAL A 92 13.13 -8.84 -2.79
C VAL A 92 14.19 -7.79 -2.46
N TYR A 93 13.79 -6.70 -1.80
CA TYR A 93 14.70 -5.65 -1.36
C TYR A 93 14.17 -5.00 -0.09
N ASP A 94 15.07 -4.80 0.87
CA ASP A 94 14.84 -4.00 2.08
C ASP A 94 16.07 -3.14 2.32
N ALA A 95 15.88 -1.82 2.22
CA ALA A 95 16.89 -0.85 2.57
C ALA A 95 16.74 -0.55 4.06
N LYS A 96 17.62 -1.15 4.87
CA LYS A 96 17.78 -0.74 6.27
C LYS A 96 17.98 0.78 6.32
N PRO A 97 17.14 1.54 7.03
CA PRO A 97 17.31 2.97 7.14
C PRO A 97 18.67 3.24 7.80
N LYS A 98 19.55 3.96 7.09
CA LYS A 98 20.84 4.43 7.63
C LYS A 98 20.60 5.58 8.61
N ASP A 99 19.97 5.26 9.74
CA ASP A 99 19.92 6.06 10.97
C ASP A 99 19.93 5.09 12.16
N ALA A 100 20.94 4.21 12.22
CA ALA A 100 21.33 3.50 13.44
C ALA A 100 22.73 2.92 13.25
N THR A 101 23.71 3.54 13.91
CA THR A 101 24.97 2.91 14.28
C THR A 101 24.68 1.60 15.01
N THR A 102 24.92 0.42 14.41
CA THR A 102 25.44 -0.73 15.15
C THR A 102 26.03 -1.80 14.23
N VAL A 103 27.10 -2.37 14.75
CA VAL A 103 28.14 -3.23 14.20
C VAL A 103 27.68 -4.51 13.51
N GLU A 104 28.53 -4.93 12.56
CA GLU A 104 28.61 -6.28 12.03
C GLU A 104 28.79 -7.30 13.15
N THR A 105 28.11 -8.44 13.06
CA THR A 105 28.68 -9.76 13.41
C THR A 105 27.86 -10.85 12.72
N SER A 106 28.52 -11.52 11.77
CA SER A 106 28.15 -12.84 11.27
C SER A 106 28.35 -13.89 12.36
N SER A 107 27.42 -14.84 12.50
CA SER A 107 27.61 -16.23 13.00
C SER A 107 26.24 -16.94 12.91
N GLN A 108 25.96 -17.69 11.84
CA GLN A 108 26.05 -19.16 11.75
C GLN A 108 25.37 -19.95 12.90
N SER A 109 24.24 -20.59 12.52
CA SER A 109 23.76 -21.95 12.86
C SER A 109 24.02 -22.55 14.24
N SER A 110 22.95 -23.02 14.90
CA SER A 110 22.69 -24.47 15.07
C SER A 110 21.28 -24.73 15.63
N ASP A 111 20.70 -25.81 15.11
CA ASP A 111 19.46 -26.49 15.47
C ASP A 111 19.59 -27.18 16.84
N GLU A 112 18.59 -27.06 17.73
CA GLU A 112 18.21 -28.16 18.65
C GLU A 112 16.87 -27.87 19.35
N THR A 113 15.96 -28.85 19.34
CA THR A 113 14.72 -28.93 20.13
C THR A 113 14.65 -30.37 20.69
N PRO A 114 13.79 -30.71 21.67
CA PRO A 114 13.65 -30.30 23.09
C PRO A 114 13.91 -31.52 24.05
N PRO A 115 13.61 -31.43 25.37
CA PRO A 115 12.38 -32.09 25.83
C PRO A 115 11.63 -31.42 27.01
N ALA A 116 10.45 -31.99 27.25
CA ALA A 116 9.31 -31.57 28.08
C ALA A 116 9.47 -31.72 29.61
N GLN A 117 8.66 -31.01 30.40
CA GLN A 117 7.54 -31.58 31.19
C GLN A 117 6.83 -30.58 32.14
N SER A 118 5.53 -30.89 32.34
CA SER A 118 4.61 -30.54 33.43
C SER A 118 3.99 -29.14 33.51
N GLU A 119 2.78 -28.95 34.02
CA GLU A 119 1.52 -29.72 34.14
C GLU A 119 0.56 -28.73 34.82
N ALA A 120 -0.72 -28.73 34.40
CA ALA A 120 -1.92 -28.26 35.12
C ALA A 120 -1.94 -26.89 35.84
N GLU A 121 -2.90 -26.03 35.50
CA GLU A 121 -4.16 -25.88 36.25
C GLU A 121 -5.06 -24.80 35.62
N ALA A 122 -6.35 -25.12 35.46
CA ALA A 122 -7.44 -24.23 35.03
C ALA A 122 -8.32 -23.93 36.29
N PRO A 123 -9.49 -23.25 36.23
CA PRO A 123 -10.09 -22.36 35.23
C PRO A 123 -10.75 -21.10 35.87
N ALA A 124 -11.52 -20.38 35.04
CA ALA A 124 -12.76 -19.66 35.39
C ALA A 124 -12.66 -18.20 35.88
N LYS A 125 -13.26 -17.30 35.08
CA LYS A 125 -14.53 -16.61 35.42
C LYS A 125 -14.98 -15.72 34.25
N THR A 126 -15.91 -16.20 33.45
CA THR A 126 -17.08 -15.40 33.02
C THR A 126 -18.17 -15.63 34.09
N PRO A 127 -19.06 -14.67 34.36
CA PRO A 127 -20.31 -14.67 33.59
C PRO A 127 -21.03 -13.31 33.44
N VAL A 128 -21.93 -13.29 32.44
CA VAL A 128 -23.28 -12.66 32.37
C VAL A 128 -23.41 -11.13 32.47
N THR A 129 -24.38 -10.43 31.90
CA THR A 129 -25.45 -10.57 30.89
C THR A 129 -26.12 -9.19 30.91
N GLU A 130 -26.71 -8.73 29.79
CA GLU A 130 -28.02 -8.03 29.72
C GLU A 130 -28.11 -7.08 28.52
N THR A 131 -28.84 -7.56 27.52
CA THR A 131 -29.70 -6.80 26.60
C THR A 131 -31.05 -6.64 27.32
N PRO A 132 -31.81 -5.51 27.25
CA PRO A 132 -32.69 -5.32 26.09
C PRO A 132 -33.11 -3.88 25.68
N ALA A 133 -33.41 -3.79 24.38
CA ALA A 133 -34.53 -3.08 23.74
C ALA A 133 -34.69 -1.54 23.88
N ALA A 134 -34.70 -0.82 22.75
CA ALA A 134 -35.94 -0.46 22.01
C ALA A 134 -35.86 0.88 21.24
N LYS A 135 -36.55 0.90 20.09
CA LYS A 135 -37.14 2.03 19.33
C LYS A 135 -36.33 2.75 18.24
N THR A 136 -36.66 2.38 16.99
CA THR A 136 -36.75 3.19 15.76
C THR A 136 -37.53 4.51 15.99
N PRO A 137 -37.37 5.59 15.18
CA PRO A 137 -37.88 5.58 13.79
C PRO A 137 -37.14 6.46 12.74
N ALA A 138 -37.49 6.17 11.47
CA ALA A 138 -37.66 7.08 10.33
C ALA A 138 -36.45 7.57 9.50
N LYS A 139 -36.33 7.01 8.27
CA LYS A 139 -35.90 7.79 7.09
C LYS A 139 -36.81 7.50 5.90
N LYS A 140 -37.49 8.56 5.43
CA LYS A 140 -38.34 8.62 4.23
C LYS A 140 -37.49 8.85 2.97
N GLN A 141 -38.05 8.37 1.83
CA GLN A 141 -37.87 8.79 0.42
C GLN A 141 -36.53 8.43 -0.26
N ARG A 142 -36.46 7.99 -1.54
CA ARG A 142 -37.41 8.03 -2.67
C ARG A 142 -36.99 6.99 -3.75
N ALA A 143 -37.94 6.62 -4.62
CA ALA A 143 -37.98 5.49 -5.56
C ALA A 143 -36.91 5.39 -6.67
N PRO A 144 -36.67 4.19 -7.25
CA PRO A 144 -35.95 4.03 -8.51
C PRO A 144 -36.88 4.24 -9.71
N ARG A 145 -36.45 5.09 -10.66
CA ARG A 145 -37.10 5.31 -11.95
C ARG A 145 -36.69 4.17 -12.90
N ALA A 146 -37.68 3.38 -13.30
CA ALA A 146 -37.60 2.46 -14.43
C ALA A 146 -37.36 3.24 -15.73
N GLN A 147 -36.61 2.64 -16.65
CA GLN A 147 -36.89 2.80 -18.07
C GLN A 147 -36.61 1.49 -18.80
N ALA A 148 -37.68 1.00 -19.42
CA ALA A 148 -37.75 -0.07 -20.38
C ALA A 148 -37.63 0.52 -21.80
N ALA A 149 -37.46 -0.42 -22.74
CA ALA A 149 -37.57 -0.32 -24.20
C ALA A 149 -36.33 0.20 -24.93
#